data_AF-A0A537FES7-F1
#
_entry.id   AF-A0A537FES7-F1
#
_cell.length_a   1.000
_cell.length_b   1.000
_cell.length_c   1.000
_cell.angle_alpha   90.00
_cell.angle_beta   90.00
_cell.angle_gamma   90.00
#
_symmetry.space_group_name_H-M   'P 1'
#
loop_
_entity.id
_entity.type
_entity.pdbx_description
1 polymer ?
#
loop_
_entity_poly.entity_id
_entity_poly.type
_entity_poly.pdbx_seq_one_letter_code
_entity_poly.pdbx_strand_id
1 'polypeptide(L)'
;MLVGQKSTSQESPPVVGVAMDAMQAGRKSFGPPSKALSIALVEAIVMIMIYGGLVREYSSNVNMQNWIRANFALGRYFLNDYGLLILAGLLGIAIFRLIPRRLQSRNLQG
;
A
#
# COMPACT_ATOMS: atom_id res chain seq x y z
N MET A 1 -39.71 60.03 -21.84
CA MET A 1 -39.55 59.73 -20.41
C MET A 1 -38.85 58.38 -20.28
N LEU A 2 -37.78 58.32 -19.47
CA LEU A 2 -37.08 57.10 -19.07
C LEU A 2 -37.96 56.22 -18.16
N VAL A 3 -37.51 54.96 -17.97
CA VAL A 3 -37.80 53.94 -16.92
C VAL A 3 -38.34 52.64 -17.56
N GLY A 4 -37.77 51.44 -17.39
CA GLY A 4 -36.70 50.97 -16.51
C GLY A 4 -36.25 49.52 -16.81
N GLN A 5 -35.16 49.14 -16.13
CA GLN A 5 -34.39 47.89 -16.11
C GLN A 5 -35.13 46.54 -16.24
N LYS A 6 -34.45 45.53 -16.84
CA LYS A 6 -34.21 44.20 -16.22
C LYS A 6 -33.20 43.33 -17.00
N SER A 7 -31.98 43.30 -16.48
CA SER A 7 -31.07 42.17 -16.24
C SER A 7 -30.84 41.06 -17.30
N THR A 8 -29.61 41.03 -17.80
CA THR A 8 -28.72 39.89 -18.07
C THR A 8 -29.25 38.49 -17.72
N SER A 9 -29.23 37.58 -18.71
CA SER A 9 -28.95 36.16 -18.48
C SER A 9 -28.00 35.69 -19.58
N GLN A 10 -26.73 35.76 -19.24
CA GLN A 10 -25.62 35.19 -19.99
C GLN A 10 -25.57 33.71 -19.62
N GLU A 11 -25.97 32.86 -20.56
CA GLU A 11 -25.76 31.41 -20.48
C GLU A 11 -24.30 31.10 -20.13
N SER A 12 -24.11 30.20 -19.18
CA SER A 12 -22.83 29.68 -18.73
C SER A 12 -22.88 28.14 -18.67
N PRO A 13 -21.74 27.46 -18.84
CA PRO A 13 -21.60 26.32 -19.75
C PRO A 13 -21.78 24.95 -19.06
N PRO A 14 -21.73 23.83 -19.83
CA PRO A 14 -21.99 22.46 -19.38
C PRO A 14 -20.83 21.87 -18.56
N VAL A 15 -20.50 22.46 -17.41
CA VAL A 15 -19.35 22.04 -16.58
C VAL A 15 -19.74 21.04 -15.49
N VAL A 16 -21.03 20.94 -15.15
CA VAL A 16 -21.50 20.10 -14.03
C VAL A 16 -21.46 18.59 -14.38
N GLY A 17 -21.67 18.22 -15.64
CA GLY A 17 -21.66 16.81 -16.08
C GLY A 17 -20.26 16.17 -16.02
N VAL A 18 -19.23 16.89 -16.47
CA VAL A 18 -17.84 16.39 -16.50
C VAL A 18 -17.26 16.28 -15.09
N ALA A 19 -17.65 17.17 -14.17
CA ALA A 19 -17.21 17.12 -12.78
C ALA A 19 -17.78 15.92 -12.00
N MET A 20 -19.03 15.52 -12.27
CA MET A 20 -19.64 14.35 -11.65
C MET A 20 -18.98 13.03 -12.11
N ASP A 21 -18.65 12.90 -13.40
CA ASP A 21 -17.93 11.74 -13.94
C ASP A 21 -16.50 11.63 -13.38
N ALA A 22 -15.79 12.76 -13.24
CA ALA A 22 -14.47 12.79 -12.63
C ALA A 22 -14.47 12.44 -11.13
N MET A 23 -15.53 12.83 -10.39
CA MET A 23 -15.70 12.41 -8.99
C MET A 23 -16.07 10.92 -8.85
N GLN A 24 -16.76 10.33 -9.83
CA GLN A 24 -17.12 8.92 -9.82
C GLN A 24 -15.94 7.99 -10.13
N ALA A 25 -15.01 8.41 -10.99
CA ALA A 25 -13.77 7.68 -11.26
C ALA A 25 -12.85 7.55 -10.02
N GLY A 26 -13.03 8.41 -9.01
CA GLY A 26 -12.32 8.37 -7.73
C GLY A 26 -12.91 7.42 -6.68
N ARG A 27 -14.14 6.93 -6.86
CA ARG A 27 -14.72 5.89 -6.01
C ARG A 27 -14.25 4.51 -6.47
N LYS A 28 -12.94 4.24 -6.31
CA LYS A 28 -12.50 2.85 -6.16
C LYS A 28 -13.12 2.34 -4.88
N SER A 29 -14.28 1.72 -5.02
CA SER A 29 -14.96 0.99 -3.97
C SER A 29 -14.00 -0.09 -3.46
N PHE A 30 -13.36 0.19 -2.33
CA PHE A 30 -12.55 -0.78 -1.61
C PHE A 30 -13.50 -1.77 -0.94
N GLY A 31 -13.93 -2.76 -1.72
CA GLY A 31 -14.58 -3.96 -1.22
C GLY A 31 -13.62 -4.80 -0.37
N PRO A 32 -14.11 -5.91 0.22
CA PRO A 32 -13.26 -6.85 0.96
C PRO A 32 -12.03 -7.25 0.12
N PRO A 33 -10.86 -7.48 0.75
CA PRO A 33 -9.66 -7.83 0.02
C PRO A 33 -9.96 -9.01 -0.91
N SER A 34 -9.57 -8.88 -2.18
CA SER A 34 -9.81 -9.95 -3.16
C SER A 34 -9.19 -11.25 -2.64
N LYS A 35 -9.78 -12.41 -3.00
CA LYS A 35 -9.23 -13.72 -2.63
C LYS A 35 -7.73 -13.82 -2.99
N ALA A 36 -7.35 -13.25 -4.13
CA ALA A 36 -5.97 -13.16 -4.57
C ALA A 36 -5.07 -12.38 -3.60
N LEU A 37 -5.54 -11.24 -3.07
CA LEU A 37 -4.76 -10.46 -2.11
C LEU A 37 -4.58 -11.21 -0.78
N SER A 38 -5.60 -11.94 -0.34
CA SER A 38 -5.49 -12.76 0.89
C SER A 38 -4.49 -13.90 0.71
N ILE A 39 -4.48 -14.55 -0.45
CA ILE A 39 -3.51 -15.60 -0.78
C ILE A 39 -2.09 -15.01 -0.83
N ALA A 40 -1.90 -13.90 -1.53
CA ALA A 40 -0.60 -13.22 -1.63
C ALA A 40 -0.07 -12.77 -0.25
N LEU A 41 -0.96 -12.38 0.67
CA LEU A 41 -0.57 -12.01 2.03
C LEU A 41 -0.04 -13.22 2.81
N VAL A 42 -0.74 -14.35 2.75
CA VAL A 42 -0.30 -15.60 3.40
C VAL A 42 1.03 -16.06 2.80
N GLU A 43 1.14 -16.04 1.47
CA GLU A 43 2.37 -16.37 0.77
C GLU A 43 3.55 -15.49 1.20
N ALA A 44 3.34 -14.16 1.29
CA ALA A 44 4.37 -13.24 1.76
C ALA A 44 4.81 -13.52 3.20
N ILE A 45 3.88 -13.86 4.09
CA ILE A 45 4.20 -14.23 5.48
C ILE A 45 5.05 -15.50 5.51
N VAL A 46 4.67 -16.52 4.74
CA VAL A 46 5.42 -17.79 4.64
C VAL A 46 6.82 -17.55 4.10
N MET A 47 6.96 -16.73 3.05
CA MET A 47 8.27 -16.34 2.50
C MET A 47 9.15 -15.64 3.54
N ILE A 48 8.59 -14.74 4.35
CA ILE A 48 9.33 -14.08 5.44
C ILE A 48 9.79 -15.09 6.49
N MET A 49 8.96 -16.06 6.87
CA MET A 49 9.37 -17.09 7.84
C MET A 49 10.52 -17.94 7.31
N ILE A 50 10.43 -18.40 6.06
CA ILE A 50 11.49 -19.20 5.41
C ILE A 50 12.78 -18.40 5.36
N TYR A 51 12.71 -17.15 4.91
CA TYR A 51 13.86 -16.26 4.85
C TYR A 51 14.47 -15.98 6.22
N GLY A 52 13.65 -15.77 7.26
CA GLY A 52 14.12 -15.62 8.64
C GLY A 52 14.86 -16.86 9.14
N GLY A 53 14.35 -18.06 8.84
CA GLY A 53 15.05 -19.31 9.12
C GLY A 53 16.41 -19.39 8.43
N LEU A 54 16.46 -18.99 7.15
CA LEU A 54 17.68 -18.99 6.36
C LEU A 54 18.73 -17.99 6.89
N VAL A 55 18.30 -16.79 7.28
CA VAL A 55 19.17 -15.76 7.92
C VAL A 55 19.73 -16.29 9.24
N ARG A 56 18.90 -16.97 10.04
CA ARG A 56 19.33 -17.54 11.32
C ARG A 56 20.34 -18.68 11.15
N GLU A 57 20.11 -19.56 10.17
CA GLU A 57 21.06 -20.62 9.82
C GLU A 57 22.38 -20.02 9.32
N TYR A 58 22.30 -19.03 8.43
CA TYR A 58 23.49 -18.33 7.93
C TYR A 58 24.30 -17.68 9.05
N SER A 59 23.64 -17.00 10.00
CA SER A 59 24.32 -16.34 11.11
C SER A 59 24.98 -17.33 12.08
N SER A 60 24.34 -18.49 12.31
CA SER A 60 24.84 -19.51 13.23
C SER A 60 25.87 -20.47 12.62
N ASN A 61 25.92 -20.61 11.30
CA ASN A 61 26.72 -21.63 10.63
C ASN A 61 27.85 -21.03 9.77
N VAL A 62 29.08 -21.11 10.28
CA VAL A 62 30.29 -20.61 9.59
C VAL A 62 30.56 -21.31 8.25
N ASN A 63 30.19 -22.59 8.11
CA ASN A 63 30.36 -23.32 6.85
C ASN A 63 29.43 -22.75 5.78
N MET A 64 28.18 -22.44 6.14
CA MET A 64 27.24 -21.79 5.23
C MET A 64 27.71 -20.39 4.84
N GLN A 65 28.27 -19.62 5.78
CA GLN A 65 28.84 -18.30 5.47
C GLN A 65 29.96 -18.38 4.44
N ASN A 66 30.89 -19.32 4.63
CA ASN A 66 32.01 -19.51 3.72
C ASN A 66 31.54 -19.99 2.35
N TRP A 67 30.62 -20.95 2.31
CA TRP A 67 30.04 -21.44 1.07
C TRP A 67 29.30 -20.33 0.31
N ILE A 68 28.46 -19.53 0.98
CA ILE A 68 27.76 -18.42 0.34
C ILE A 68 28.75 -17.35 -0.14
N ARG A 69 29.78 -17.00 0.63
CA ARG A 69 30.78 -16.02 0.15
C ARG A 69 31.54 -16.52 -1.07
N ALA A 70 31.79 -17.82 -1.16
CA ALA A 70 32.50 -18.43 -2.29
C ALA A 70 31.64 -18.56 -3.56
N ASN A 71 30.33 -18.79 -3.42
CA ASN A 71 29.44 -19.04 -4.56
C ASN A 71 28.55 -17.84 -4.92
N PHE A 72 28.25 -16.97 -3.95
CA PHE A 72 27.30 -15.86 -4.07
C PHE A 72 27.85 -14.62 -3.35
N ALA A 73 28.61 -13.80 -4.10
CA ALA A 73 29.21 -12.57 -3.58
C ALA A 73 28.19 -11.63 -2.92
N LEU A 74 26.96 -11.56 -3.45
CA LEU A 74 25.88 -10.74 -2.90
C LEU A 74 25.07 -11.43 -1.81
N GLY A 75 25.21 -12.75 -1.63
CA GLY A 75 24.41 -13.53 -0.69
C GLY A 75 24.55 -13.04 0.75
N ARG A 76 25.70 -12.48 1.13
CA ARG A 76 25.91 -11.83 2.43
C ARG A 76 24.98 -10.64 2.68
N TYR A 77 24.71 -9.84 1.65
CA TYR A 77 23.86 -8.65 1.79
C TYR A 77 22.39 -9.05 1.91
N PHE A 78 22.01 -10.14 1.24
CA PHE A 78 20.67 -10.69 1.34
C PHE A 78 20.46 -11.51 2.61
N LEU A 79 21.42 -12.30 3.10
CA LEU A 79 21.24 -13.10 4.31
C LEU A 79 21.68 -12.32 5.56
N ASN A 80 20.88 -11.33 5.93
CA ASN A 80 21.15 -10.47 7.07
C ASN A 80 19.84 -10.07 7.78
N ASP A 81 19.90 -9.90 9.09
CA ASP A 81 18.77 -9.50 9.93
C ASP A 81 18.17 -8.17 9.47
N TYR A 82 18.98 -7.23 8.99
CA TYR A 82 18.49 -5.98 8.43
C TYR A 82 17.60 -6.19 7.20
N GLY A 83 17.93 -7.15 6.33
CA GLY A 83 17.11 -7.49 5.16
C GLY A 83 15.76 -8.06 5.59
N LEU A 84 15.75 -8.92 6.62
CA LEU A 84 14.54 -9.47 7.23
C LEU A 84 13.65 -8.37 7.81
N LEU A 85 14.23 -7.45 8.57
CA LEU A 85 13.50 -6.34 9.17
C LEU A 85 12.94 -5.37 8.13
N ILE A 86 13.69 -5.05 7.08
CA ILE A 86 13.20 -4.20 5.98
C ILE A 86 12.02 -4.88 5.29
N LEU A 87 12.12 -6.16 4.96
CA LEU A 87 11.06 -6.90 4.28
C LEU A 87 9.80 -7.00 5.14
N ALA A 88 9.95 -7.32 6.43
CA ALA A 88 8.85 -7.37 7.39
C ALA A 88 8.22 -5.99 7.60
N GLY A 89 9.03 -4.93 7.68
CA GLY A 89 8.55 -3.55 7.82
C GLY A 89 7.76 -3.09 6.59
N LEU A 90 8.25 -3.37 5.39
CA LEU A 90 7.55 -3.08 4.14
C LEU A 90 6.21 -3.82 4.06
N LEU A 91 6.18 -5.11 4.43
CA LEU A 91 4.94 -5.87 4.48
C LEU A 91 3.97 -5.29 5.51
N GLY A 92 4.46 -4.91 6.70
CA GLY A 92 3.66 -4.22 7.72
C GLY A 92 3.03 -2.94 7.18
N ILE A 93 3.82 -2.08 6.52
CA ILE A 93 3.33 -0.84 5.90
C ILE A 93 2.27 -1.13 4.83
N ALA A 94 2.47 -2.16 4.01
CA ALA A 94 1.51 -2.57 2.98
C ALA A 94 0.17 -3.00 3.60
N ILE A 95 0.20 -3.78 4.68
CA ILE A 95 -0.99 -4.18 5.44
C ILE A 95 -1.68 -2.95 6.05
N PHE A 96 -0.93 -2.04 6.67
CA PHE A 96 -1.49 -0.81 7.26
C PHE A 96 -2.11 0.12 6.22
N ARG A 97 -1.56 0.18 5.01
CA ARG A 97 -2.17 0.93 3.90
C ARG A 97 -3.46 0.30 3.39
N LEU A 98 -3.58 -1.03 3.49
CA LEU A 98 -4.76 -1.76 3.08
C LEU A 98 -5.92 -1.59 4.07
N ILE A 99 -5.63 -1.42 5.37
CA ILE A 99 -6.64 -1.17 6.39
C ILE A 99 -7.18 0.27 6.22
N PRO A 100 -8.47 0.46 5.87
CA PRO A 100 -9.05 1.79 5.76
C PRO A 100 -8.92 2.51 7.11
N ARG A 101 -8.36 3.72 7.11
CA ARG A 101 -8.27 4.65 8.28
C ARG A 101 -9.63 5.13 8.79
N ARG A 102 -10.66 4.28 8.87
CA ARG A 102 -12.03 4.64 9.25
C ARG A 102 -12.29 4.64 10.76
N LEU A 103 -11.27 4.44 11.60
CA LEU A 103 -11.46 4.53 13.06
C LEU A 103 -11.34 5.95 13.62
N GLN A 104 -11.02 6.98 12.80
CA GLN A 104 -10.76 8.33 13.30
C GLN A 104 -11.96 9.30 13.28
N SER A 105 -13.14 8.91 12.76
CA SER A 105 -14.23 9.88 12.50
C SER A 105 -15.51 9.67 13.30
N ARG A 106 -15.47 8.95 14.44
CA ARG A 106 -16.70 8.66 15.22
C ARG A 106 -16.69 9.19 16.67
N ASN A 107 -15.77 10.09 17.02
CA ASN A 107 -15.64 10.63 18.38
C ASN A 107 -15.49 12.18 18.45
N LEU A 108 -16.10 12.92 17.53
CA LEU A 108 -16.09 14.40 17.58
C LEU A 108 -17.47 15.03 17.29
N GLN A 109 -18.55 14.32 17.54
CA GLN A 109 -19.91 14.90 17.61
C GLN A 109 -20.58 14.34 18.86
N GLY A 110 -20.29 14.98 19.99
CA GLY A 110 -21.01 14.89 21.25
C GLY A 110 -21.22 16.31 21.75
#